data_AF-A0AAJ1ND28-F1
#
_entry.id   AF-A0AAJ1ND28-F1
#
_cell.length_a   1.000
_cell.length_b   1.000
_cell.length_c   1.000
_cell.angle_alpha   90.00
_cell.angle_beta   90.00
_cell.angle_gamma   90.00
#
_symmetry.space_group_name_H-M   'P 1'
#
loop_
_entity.id
_entity.type
_entity.pdbx_description
1 polymer ?
#
loop_
_entity_poly.entity_id
_entity_poly.type
_entity_poly.pdbx_seq_one_letter_code
_entity_poly.pdbx_strand_id
1 'polypeptide(L)'
;MKINIKVQEKDEKYSVGDVIVTGSSAPHFIYKDPSTGKYSLLGSSMASWASGCFDTLDNLIADLNRWTEFKHYPKSEYQLELVPIKTEN
;
A
#
# COMPACT_ATOMS: atom_id res chain seq x y z
N MET A 1 12.64 -4.07 38.54
CA MET A 1 13.03 -2.91 37.70
C MET A 1 12.08 -2.88 36.51
N LYS A 2 11.37 -1.77 36.26
CA LYS A 2 10.42 -1.65 35.14
C LYS A 2 11.04 -0.71 34.10
N ILE A 3 11.36 -1.24 32.92
CA ILE A 3 11.84 -0.42 31.80
C ILE A 3 10.61 0.00 31.01
N ASN A 4 10.21 1.27 31.16
CA ASN A 4 9.20 1.88 30.30
C ASN A 4 9.88 2.36 29.03
N ILE A 5 9.92 1.52 28.00
CA ILE A 5 10.25 1.97 26.66
C ILE A 5 9.00 2.68 26.13
N LYS A 6 9.00 4.02 26.11
CA LYS A 6 8.07 4.77 25.26
C LYS A 6 8.56 4.58 23.83
N VAL A 7 8.25 3.43 23.24
CA VAL A 7 8.25 3.31 21.79
C VAL A 7 7.17 4.29 21.35
N GLN A 8 7.57 5.47 20.87
CA GLN A 8 6.73 6.14 19.91
C GLN A 8 6.66 5.16 18.74
N GLU A 9 5.59 4.38 18.69
CA GLU A 9 5.18 3.76 17.45
C GLU A 9 5.18 4.92 16.47
N LYS A 10 6.09 4.87 15.49
CA LYS A 10 5.92 5.71 14.32
C LYS A 10 4.53 5.34 13.85
N ASP A 11 3.58 6.27 13.96
CA ASP A 11 2.36 6.21 13.17
C ASP A 11 2.87 6.08 11.74
N GLU A 12 2.94 4.84 11.24
CA GLU A 12 3.15 4.59 9.83
C GLU A 12 1.95 5.23 9.15
N LYS A 13 2.12 6.47 8.71
CA LYS A 13 1.05 7.24 8.08
C LYS A 13 0.90 6.71 6.67
N TYR A 14 0.08 5.68 6.54
CA TYR A 14 -0.41 5.22 5.26
C TYR A 14 -1.24 6.32 4.60
N SER A 15 -1.11 6.44 3.28
CA SER A 15 -1.81 7.42 2.47
C SER A 15 -2.23 6.82 1.14
N VAL A 16 -3.31 7.36 0.57
CA VAL A 16 -3.67 7.06 -0.83
C VAL A 16 -2.51 7.44 -1.74
N GLY A 17 -2.13 6.48 -2.59
CA GLY A 17 -0.97 6.54 -3.46
C GLY A 17 0.21 5.73 -2.94
N ASP A 18 0.33 5.43 -1.64
CA ASP A 18 1.47 4.68 -1.14
C ASP A 18 1.60 3.30 -1.78
N VAL A 19 2.84 2.83 -1.94
CA VAL A 19 3.15 1.54 -2.55
C VAL A 19 3.39 0.49 -1.46
N ILE A 20 2.73 -0.65 -1.60
CA ILE A 20 2.87 -1.82 -0.75
C ILE A 20 3.40 -2.97 -1.60
N VAL A 21 4.58 -3.48 -1.24
CA VAL A 21 5.19 -4.65 -1.89
C VAL A 21 5.08 -5.84 -0.97
N THR A 22 4.37 -6.87 -1.42
CA THR A 22 4.05 -8.05 -0.62
C THR A 22 5.07 -9.15 -0.90
N GLY A 23 5.11 -10.24 -0.12
CA GLY A 23 6.11 -11.32 -0.30
C GLY A 23 6.25 -11.88 -1.73
N SER A 24 5.19 -11.79 -2.56
CA SER A 24 5.21 -12.09 -4.00
C SER A 24 6.02 -11.11 -4.86
N SER A 25 6.65 -10.09 -4.27
CA SER A 25 7.37 -8.98 -4.93
C SER A 25 6.54 -8.13 -5.89
N ALA A 26 5.22 -8.36 -5.97
CA ALA A 26 4.33 -7.53 -6.77
C ALA A 26 4.03 -6.21 -6.03
N PRO A 27 4.24 -5.05 -6.65
CA PRO A 27 3.85 -3.77 -6.08
C PRO A 27 2.35 -3.53 -6.24
N HIS A 28 1.76 -2.99 -5.18
CA HIS A 28 0.36 -2.59 -5.11
C HIS A 28 0.28 -1.15 -4.61
N PHE A 29 -0.80 -0.45 -4.97
CA PHE A 29 -1.06 0.91 -4.51
C PHE A 29 -2.22 0.93 -3.52
N ILE A 30 -2.10 1.72 -2.46
CA ILE A 30 -3.26 2.12 -1.67
C ILE A 30 -4.11 3.03 -2.54
N TYR A 31 -5.27 2.51 -2.94
CA TYR A 31 -6.20 3.18 -3.84
C TYR A 31 -7.49 3.52 -3.10
N LYS A 32 -8.05 4.69 -3.42
CA LYS A 32 -9.39 5.09 -3.01
C LYS A 32 -10.24 5.25 -4.26
N ASP A 33 -11.29 4.44 -4.36
CA ASP A 33 -12.23 4.49 -5.46
C ASP A 33 -13.00 5.82 -5.44
N PRO A 34 -12.94 6.65 -6.51
CA PRO A 34 -13.64 7.93 -6.55
C PRO A 34 -15.17 7.76 -6.63
N SER A 35 -15.67 6.61 -7.09
CA SER A 35 -17.10 6.37 -7.24
C SER A 35 -17.75 5.90 -5.94
N THR A 36 -17.08 5.02 -5.20
CA THR A 36 -17.62 4.43 -3.97
C THR A 36 -17.01 5.02 -2.70
N GLY A 37 -15.87 5.70 -2.79
CA GLY A 37 -15.12 6.22 -1.66
C GLY A 37 -14.34 5.16 -0.87
N LYS A 38 -14.38 3.89 -1.30
CA LYS A 38 -13.77 2.76 -0.59
C LYS A 38 -12.28 2.62 -0.88
N TYR A 39 -11.55 2.02 0.04
CA TYR A 39 -10.12 1.78 0.00
C TYR A 39 -9.80 0.33 -0.35
N SER A 40 -8.81 0.13 -1.21
CA SER A 40 -8.33 -1.19 -1.64
C SER A 40 -6.85 -1.15 -2.02
N LEU A 41 -6.21 -2.32 -2.11
CA LEU A 41 -4.92 -2.47 -2.77
C LEU A 41 -5.13 -2.77 -4.26
N LEU A 42 -4.68 -1.85 -5.11
CA LEU A 42 -4.72 -1.98 -6.56
C LEU A 42 -3.38 -2.52 -7.06
N GLY A 43 -3.40 -3.58 -7.87
CA GLY A 43 -2.19 -4.10 -8.52
C GLY A 43 -1.56 -3.08 -9.46
N SER A 44 -0.26 -3.22 -9.70
CA SER A 44 0.51 -2.27 -10.54
C SER A 44 0.03 -2.17 -12.00
N SER A 45 -0.61 -3.22 -12.52
CA SER A 45 -1.25 -3.21 -13.84
C SER A 45 -2.60 -2.47 -13.87
N MET A 46 -3.09 -2.01 -12.73
CA MET A 46 -4.43 -1.42 -12.53
C MET A 46 -5.60 -2.32 -12.95
N ALA A 47 -5.34 -3.61 -13.21
CA ALA A 47 -6.34 -4.56 -13.71
C ALA A 47 -6.92 -5.48 -12.63
N SER A 48 -6.32 -5.53 -11.45
CA SER A 48 -6.71 -6.44 -10.37
C SER A 48 -6.60 -5.81 -8.99
N TRP A 49 -7.49 -6.24 -8.10
CA TRP A 49 -7.46 -5.91 -6.69
C TRP A 49 -6.73 -7.01 -5.93
N ALA A 50 -5.80 -6.62 -5.06
CA ALA A 50 -5.06 -7.55 -4.20
C ALA A 50 -5.68 -7.69 -2.80
N SER A 51 -6.61 -6.80 -2.44
CA SER A 51 -7.38 -6.87 -1.20
C SER A 51 -8.87 -6.64 -1.46
N GLY A 52 -9.68 -6.75 -0.40
CA GLY A 52 -11.08 -6.36 -0.43
C GLY A 52 -11.30 -4.85 -0.58
N CYS A 53 -12.56 -4.44 -0.50
CA CYS A 53 -12.97 -3.04 -0.46
C CYS A 53 -13.36 -2.65 0.97
N PHE A 54 -12.76 -1.59 1.49
CA PHE A 54 -12.92 -1.16 2.88
C PHE A 54 -13.44 0.27 2.96
N ASP A 55 -14.29 0.57 3.95
CA ASP A 55 -14.88 1.91 4.09
C ASP A 55 -13.88 2.94 4.64
N THR A 56 -12.84 2.49 5.35
CA THR A 56 -11.79 3.34 5.93
C THR A 56 -10.40 2.83 5.57
N LEU A 57 -9.42 3.73 5.56
CA LEU A 57 -8.02 3.35 5.39
C LEU A 57 -7.56 2.44 6.53
N ASP A 58 -7.96 2.74 7.76
CA ASP A 58 -7.59 1.91 8.94
C ASP A 58 -8.04 0.45 8.79
N ASN A 59 -9.21 0.21 8.19
CA ASN A 59 -9.70 -1.15 7.92
C ASN A 59 -8.84 -1.87 6.87
N LEU A 60 -8.37 -1.14 5.84
CA LEU A 60 -7.42 -1.68 4.87
C LEU A 60 -6.08 -2.00 5.54
N ILE A 61 -5.58 -1.13 6.41
CA ILE A 61 -4.30 -1.35 7.11
C ILE A 61 -4.42 -2.49 8.11
N ALA A 62 -5.56 -2.63 8.80
CA ALA A 62 -5.83 -3.77 9.66
C ALA A 62 -5.86 -5.10 8.90
N ASP A 63 -6.36 -5.10 7.65
CA ASP A 63 -6.26 -6.27 6.77
C ASP A 63 -4.82 -6.53 6.33
N LEU A 64 -4.09 -5.49 5.92
CA LEU A 64 -2.69 -5.57 5.51
C LEU A 64 -1.78 -6.09 6.64
N ASN A 65 -2.01 -5.67 7.88
CA ASN A 65 -1.27 -6.14 9.05
C ASN A 65 -1.46 -7.63 9.34
N ARG A 66 -2.47 -8.29 8.75
CA ARG A 66 -2.62 -9.75 8.81
C ARG A 66 -1.68 -10.46 7.85
N TRP A 67 -1.07 -9.74 6.92
CA TRP A 67 -0.15 -10.29 5.94
C TRP A 67 1.21 -10.37 6.61
N THR A 68 1.83 -11.55 6.60
CA THR A 68 3.05 -11.83 7.37
C THR A 68 4.25 -10.99 6.95
N GLU A 69 4.33 -10.57 5.68
CA GLU A 69 5.47 -9.82 5.16
C GLU A 69 5.03 -8.85 4.04
N PHE A 70 5.21 -7.55 4.28
CA PHE A 70 5.12 -6.51 3.26
C PHE A 70 6.10 -5.37 3.55
N LYS A 71 6.42 -4.60 2.51
CA LYS A 71 7.20 -3.37 2.58
C LYS A 71 6.31 -2.20 2.16
N HIS A 72 6.35 -1.13 2.94
CA HIS A 72 5.66 0.12 2.65
C HIS A 72 6.64 1.14 2.09
N TYR A 73 6.23 1.80 1.00
CA TYR A 73 6.93 2.92 0.39
C TYR A 73 5.97 4.12 0.35
N PRO A 74 6.18 5.14 1.19
CA PRO A 74 5.36 6.35 1.17
C PRO A 74 5.49 7.07 -0.17
N LYS A 75 4.39 7.62 -0.69
CA LYS A 75 4.40 8.39 -1.95
C LYS A 75 5.31 9.61 -1.95
N SER A 76 5.67 10.12 -0.76
CA SER A 76 6.63 11.21 -0.61
C SER A 76 8.07 10.78 -0.84
N GLU A 77 8.36 9.49 -0.84
CA GLU A 77 9.71 8.93 -0.92
C GLU A 77 10.04 8.36 -2.32
N TYR A 78 9.10 8.38 -3.25
CA TYR A 78 9.33 7.89 -4.61
C TYR A 78 8.72 8.79 -5.67
N GLN A 79 9.22 8.66 -6.89
CA GLN A 79 8.63 9.24 -8.09
C GLN A 79 8.40 8.11 -9.10
N LEU A 80 7.21 8.06 -9.69
CA LEU A 80 6.93 7.14 -10.78
C LEU A 80 7.44 7.72 -12.09
N GLU A 81 8.22 6.92 -12.82
CA GLU A 81 8.72 7.26 -14.14
C GLU A 81 7.93 6.50 -15.21
N LEU A 82 7.55 7.20 -16.28
CA LEU A 82 6.96 6.57 -17.45
C LEU A 82 8.08 5.96 -18.29
N VAL A 83 8.17 4.63 -18.29
CA VAL A 83 9.14 3.90 -19.11
C VAL A 83 8.46 3.47 -20.41
N PRO A 84 8.96 3.89 -21.58
CA PRO A 84 8.42 3.44 -22.86
C PRO A 84 8.65 1.94 -23.04
N ILE A 85 7.60 1.21 -23.42
CA ILE A 85 7.68 -0.21 -23.77
C ILE A 85 8.46 -0.29 -25.09
N LYS A 86 9.67 -0.87 -25.08
CA LYS A 86 10.35 -1.22 -26.32
C LYS A 86 9.56 -2.32 -27.00
N THR A 87 8.85 -1.99 -28.07
CA THR A 87 8.29 -2.98 -28.99
C THR A 87 9.48 -3.51 -29.81
N GLU A 88 9.93 -4.73 -29.52
CA GLU A 88 10.85 -5.42 -30.42
C GLU A 88 10.04 -5.81 -31.68
N ASN A 89 10.45 -5.27 -32.83
CA ASN A 89 9.88 -5.57 -34.15
C ASN A 89 10.36 -6.93 -34.67
#